data_AF-A0A916D1U8-F1
#
_entry.id   AF-A0A916D1U8-F1
#
_cell.length_a   1.000
_cell.length_b   1.000
_cell.length_c   1.000
_cell.angle_alpha   90.00
_cell.angle_beta   90.00
_cell.angle_gamma   90.00
#
_symmetry.space_group_name_H-M   'P 1'
#
loop_
_entity.id
_entity.type
_entity.pdbx_description
1 polymer ?
#
loop_
_entity_poly.entity_id
_entity_poly.type
_entity_poly.pdbx_seq_one_letter_code
_entity_poly.pdbx_strand_id
1 'polypeptide(L)'
;MRVNLLVSGGTAFFMERFDPVAILRLIETERLTGIGQVPTMFQWIVAQPEFAKADLSSLQRIVWGGRMPCFPCSRRSLERVPDSPRASG
;
A
#
# COMPACT_ATOMS: atom_id res chain seq x y z
N MET A 1 -18.71 -12.93 3.67
CA MET A 1 -18.02 -13.95 2.84
C MET A 1 -16.77 -13.30 2.25
N ARG A 2 -15.56 -13.78 2.57
CA ARG A 2 -14.30 -13.24 2.01
C ARG A 2 -13.91 -14.12 0.83
N VAL A 3 -13.98 -13.59 -0.38
CA VAL A 3 -13.47 -14.28 -1.58
C VAL A 3 -12.03 -13.85 -1.83
N ASN A 4 -11.20 -14.80 -2.24
CA ASN A 4 -9.79 -14.56 -2.59
C ASN A 4 -9.71 -13.73 -3.88
N LEU A 5 -8.76 -12.78 -3.97
CA LEU A 5 -8.54 -11.93 -5.15
C LEU A 5 -8.61 -12.72 -6.47
N LEU A 6 -7.94 -13.89 -6.52
CA LEU A 6 -7.89 -14.72 -7.72
C LEU A 6 -9.20 -15.42 -8.05
N VAL A 7 -10.00 -15.75 -7.04
CA VAL A 7 -11.28 -16.46 -7.19
C VAL A 7 -12.43 -15.48 -7.44
N SER A 8 -12.26 -14.22 -7.04
CA SER A 8 -13.22 -13.13 -7.23
C SER A 8 -13.18 -12.49 -8.62
N GLY A 9 -12.24 -12.89 -9.48
CA GLY A 9 -11.93 -12.16 -10.72
C GLY A 9 -11.20 -10.83 -10.48
N GLY A 10 -10.48 -10.71 -9.37
CA GLY A 10 -9.66 -9.54 -9.07
C GLY A 10 -8.38 -9.51 -9.90
N THR A 11 -7.98 -8.31 -10.31
CA THR A 11 -6.75 -8.09 -11.07
C THR A 11 -5.55 -7.96 -10.14
N ALA A 12 -4.51 -8.74 -10.40
CA ALA A 12 -3.22 -8.60 -9.72
C ALA A 12 -2.19 -7.97 -10.66
N PHE A 13 -1.57 -6.89 -10.20
CA PHE A 13 -0.49 -6.23 -10.92
C PHE A 13 0.85 -6.65 -10.32
N PHE A 14 1.71 -7.21 -11.17
CA PHE A 14 3.08 -7.57 -10.81
C PHE A 14 4.05 -6.61 -11.46
N MET A 15 5.06 -6.23 -10.70
CA MET A 15 6.12 -5.33 -11.16
C MET A 15 7.44 -6.06 -11.03
N GLU A 16 8.15 -6.23 -12.15
CA GLU A 16 9.43 -6.96 -12.19
C GLU A 16 10.51 -6.26 -11.35
N ARG A 17 10.49 -4.92 -11.34
CA ARG A 17 11.39 -4.08 -10.55
C ARG A 17 10.60 -3.03 -9.78
N PHE A 18 10.78 -2.97 -8.47
CA PHE A 18 10.13 -1.98 -7.62
C PHE A 18 10.42 -0.53 -8.08
N ASP A 19 9.34 0.20 -8.37
CA ASP A 19 9.36 1.63 -8.64
C ASP A 19 8.22 2.30 -7.83
N PRO A 20 8.55 3.15 -6.84
CA PRO A 20 7.56 3.76 -5.97
C PRO A 20 6.63 4.74 -6.70
N VAL A 21 7.12 5.41 -7.75
CA VAL A 21 6.34 6.36 -8.56
C VAL A 21 5.38 5.59 -9.47
N ALA A 22 5.84 4.48 -10.05
CA ALA A 22 4.99 3.63 -10.88
C ALA A 22 3.85 2.99 -10.07
N ILE A 23 4.08 2.63 -8.80
CA ILE A 23 3.02 2.14 -7.91
C ILE A 23 1.95 3.23 -7.68
N LEU A 24 2.34 4.47 -7.41
CA LEU A 24 1.39 5.58 -7.25
C LEU A 24 0.55 5.80 -8.50
N ARG A 25 1.17 5.77 -9.68
CA ARG A 25 0.45 5.86 -10.96
C ARG A 25 -0.53 4.72 -11.14
N LEU A 26 -0.12 3.47 -10.84
CA LEU A 26 -1.01 2.31 -10.93
C LEU A 26 -2.20 2.43 -9.97
N ILE A 27 -1.99 2.96 -8.76
CA ILE A 27 -3.10 3.21 -7.82
C ILE A 27 -4.13 4.16 -8.45
N GLU A 28 -3.69 5.24 -9.11
CA GLU A 28 -4.59 6.21 -9.75
C GLU A 28 -5.27 5.64 -11.01
N THR A 29 -4.51 5.02 -11.92
CA THR A 29 -5.01 4.57 -13.22
C THR A 29 -5.87 3.32 -13.10
N GLU A 30 -5.43 2.34 -12.30
CA GLU A 30 -6.11 1.05 -12.15
C GLU A 30 -7.03 1.01 -10.92
N ARG A 31 -7.11 2.11 -10.17
CA ARG A 31 -7.93 2.25 -8.96
C ARG A 31 -7.70 1.10 -7.98
N LEU A 32 -6.43 0.81 -7.68
CA LEU A 32 -6.06 -0.32 -6.84
C LEU A 32 -6.74 -0.23 -5.48
N THR A 33 -7.40 -1.31 -5.09
CA THR A 33 -8.14 -1.41 -3.81
C THR A 33 -7.27 -1.92 -2.67
N GLY A 34 -6.12 -2.53 -2.99
CA GLY A 34 -5.13 -2.85 -2.00
C GLY A 34 -3.77 -3.19 -2.57
N ILE A 35 -2.76 -3.02 -1.73
CA ILE A 35 -1.35 -3.24 -2.07
C ILE A 35 -0.71 -4.19 -1.06
N GLY A 36 -0.02 -5.19 -1.58
CA GLY A 36 0.76 -6.16 -0.81
C GLY A 36 2.25 -5.83 -0.87
N GLN A 37 2.86 -5.32 0.21
CA GLN A 37 4.24 -4.86 0.16
C GLN A 37 4.94 -4.89 1.52
N VAL A 38 6.28 -4.92 1.53
CA VAL A 38 7.04 -4.87 2.79
C VAL A 38 7.08 -3.44 3.36
N PRO A 39 7.24 -3.26 4.69
CA PRO A 39 7.21 -1.94 5.31
C PRO A 39 8.23 -0.94 4.72
N THR A 40 9.42 -1.40 4.34
CA THR A 40 10.46 -0.56 3.73
C THR A 40 10.04 -0.01 2.36
N MET A 41 9.35 -0.82 1.55
CA MET A 41 8.83 -0.38 0.25
C MET A 41 7.78 0.71 0.43
N PHE A 42 6.91 0.56 1.44
CA PHE A 42 5.92 1.57 1.75
C PHE A 42 6.56 2.91 2.17
N GLN A 43 7.63 2.87 2.97
CA GLN A 43 8.38 4.08 3.32
C GLN A 43 8.97 4.78 2.10
N TRP A 44 9.48 4.04 1.12
CA TRP A 44 9.99 4.60 -0.13
C TRP A 44 8.90 5.25 -0.98
N ILE A 45 7.69 4.70 -0.97
CA ILE A 45 6.52 5.30 -1.64
C ILE A 45 6.11 6.60 -0.94
N VAL A 46 5.98 6.59 0.39
CA VAL A 46 5.59 7.78 1.19
C VAL A 46 6.65 8.88 1.15
N ALA A 47 7.92 8.54 0.87
CA ALA A 47 9.00 9.49 0.68
C ALA A 47 8.96 10.22 -0.68
N GLN A 48 8.17 9.73 -1.65
CA GLN A 48 8.07 10.39 -2.96
C GLN A 48 7.26 11.68 -2.87
N PRO A 49 7.68 12.77 -3.54
CA PRO A 49 6.89 14.00 -3.60
C PRO A 49 5.55 13.81 -4.31
N GLU A 50 5.44 12.84 -5.21
CA GLU A 50 4.22 12.43 -5.90
C GLU A 50 3.16 11.86 -4.95
N PHE A 51 3.57 11.29 -3.80
CA PHE A 51 2.63 10.74 -2.82
C PHE A 51 1.63 11.79 -2.32
N ALA A 52 2.08 13.03 -2.14
CA ALA A 52 1.24 14.12 -1.70
C ALA A 52 0.25 14.61 -2.78
N LYS A 53 0.48 14.25 -4.05
CA LYS A 53 -0.34 14.65 -5.20
C LYS A 53 -1.21 13.51 -5.71
N ALA A 54 -0.87 12.27 -5.39
CA ALA A 54 -1.55 11.09 -5.88
C ALA A 54 -2.94 10.93 -5.26
N ASP A 55 -3.94 10.58 -6.07
CA ASP A 55 -5.26 10.18 -5.59
C ASP A 55 -5.21 8.75 -5.04
N LEU A 56 -5.17 8.64 -3.71
CA LEU A 56 -5.17 7.36 -2.98
C LEU A 56 -6.56 6.95 -2.50
N SER A 57 -7.63 7.63 -2.96
CA SER A 57 -9.01 7.38 -2.50
C SER A 57 -9.53 5.97 -2.78
N SER A 58 -8.97 5.26 -3.77
CA SER A 58 -9.34 3.89 -4.09
C SER A 58 -8.70 2.86 -3.14
N LEU A 59 -7.61 3.20 -2.45
CA LEU A 59 -6.90 2.29 -1.57
C LEU A 59 -7.70 2.03 -0.30
N GLN A 60 -8.16 0.79 -0.15
CA GLN A 60 -8.91 0.36 1.03
C GLN A 60 -8.05 -0.46 2.01
N ARG A 61 -7.05 -1.18 1.50
CA ARG A 61 -6.23 -2.08 2.32
C ARG A 61 -4.77 -2.07 1.92
N ILE A 62 -3.89 -1.80 2.88
CA ILE A 62 -2.46 -2.01 2.75
C ILE A 62 -2.13 -3.25 3.56
N VAL A 63 -1.68 -4.30 2.87
CA VAL A 63 -1.26 -5.55 3.49
C VAL A 63 0.25 -5.61 3.42
N TRP A 64 0.89 -5.71 4.58
CA TRP A 64 2.32 -5.93 4.65
C TRP A 64 2.62 -7.28 5.28
N GLY A 65 3.51 -8.03 4.63
CA GLY A 65 4.09 -9.25 5.16
C GLY A 65 5.55 -9.01 5.50
N GLY A 66 6.02 -9.54 6.63
CA GLY A 66 7.41 -9.43 7.07
C GLY A 66 7.59 -8.87 8.47
N ARG A 67 8.85 -8.80 8.93
CA ARG A 67 9.19 -8.29 10.25
C ARG A 67 8.92 -6.79 10.33
N MET A 68 8.11 -6.36 11.30
CA MET A 68 7.86 -4.94 11.55
C MET A 68 9.19 -4.24 11.89
N PRO A 69 9.57 -3.12 11.22
CA PRO A 69 10.72 -2.34 11.64
C PRO A 69 10.47 -1.81 13.04
N CYS A 70 11.53 -1.69 13.85
CA CYS A 70 11.45 -1.24 15.24
C CYS A 70 10.55 0.01 15.41
N PHE A 71 9.90 0.07 16.57
CA PHE A 71 8.72 0.87 16.93
C PHE A 71 8.71 2.40 16.65
N PRO A 72 9.82 3.13 16.42
CA PRO A 72 9.70 4.55 16.07
C PRO A 72 9.23 4.79 14.62
N CYS A 73 9.57 3.91 13.68
CA CYS A 73 9.39 4.18 12.24
C CYS A 73 8.02 3.74 11.70
N SER A 74 7.36 2.77 12.34
CA SER A 74 6.03 2.29 11.95
C SER A 74 4.94 3.32 12.23
N ARG A 75 5.01 4.00 13.38
CA ARG A 75 4.01 4.99 13.81
C ARG A 75 3.89 6.18 12.85
N ARG A 76 5.03 6.73 12.40
CA ARG A 76 5.08 7.89 11.49
C ARG A 76 4.55 7.57 10.08
N SER A 77 4.66 6.31 9.63
CA SER A 77 4.08 5.88 8.35
C SER A 77 2.57 5.68 8.44
N LEU A 78 2.07 5.16 9.57
CA LEU A 78 0.63 4.98 9.81
C LEU A 78 -0.10 6.32 9.99
N GLU A 79 0.53 7.32 10.60
CA GLU A 79 -0.04 8.66 10.77
C GLU A 79 -0.25 9.43 9.46
N ARG A 80 0.45 9.05 8.38
CA ARG A 80 0.30 9.66 7.05
C ARG A 80 -0.78 9.03 6.18
N VAL A 81 -1.34 7.90 6.60
CA VAL A 81 -2.45 7.23 5.91
C VAL A 81 -3.73 7.57 6.65
N PRO A 82 -4.69 8.29 6.04
CA PRO A 82 -5.99 8.49 6.66
C PRO A 82 -6.72 7.14 6.72
N ASP A 83 -7.06 6.72 7.94
CA ASP A 83 -8.06 5.70 8.27
C ASP A 83 -7.77 4.24 7.85
N SER A 84 -6.59 3.70 8.22
CA SER A 84 -6.40 2.23 8.24
C SER A 84 -6.77 1.66 9.62
N PRO A 85 -7.59 0.60 9.72
CA PRO A 85 -7.96 0.01 11.01
C PRO A 85 -6.70 -0.54 11.68
N ARG A 86 -6.42 -0.01 12.88
CA ARG A 86 -5.26 -0.41 13.70
C ARG A 86 -5.26 -1.93 13.81
N ALA A 87 -4.17 -2.56 13.34
CA ALA A 87 -3.96 -3.99 13.53
C ALA A 87 -4.01 -4.28 15.04
N SER A 88 -5.08 -4.95 15.46
CA SER A 88 -5.24 -5.54 16.79
C SER A 88 -4.14 -6.58 17.00
N GLY A 89 -3.53 -6.56 18.19
CA GLY A 89 -2.49 -7.51 18.60
C GLY A 89 -2.96 -8.94 18.78
#